data_AF-A0A3Q3QMH8-F1
#
_entry.id   AF-A0A3Q3QMH8-F1
#
_cell.length_a   1.000
_cell.length_b   1.000
_cell.length_c   1.000
_cell.angle_alpha   90.00
_cell.angle_beta   90.00
_cell.angle_gamma   90.00
#
_symmetry.space_group_name_H-M   'P 1'
#
loop_
_entity.id
_entity.type
_entity.pdbx_description
1 polymer ?
#
loop_
_entity_poly.entity_id
_entity_poly.type
_entity_poly.pdbx_seq_one_letter_code
_entity_poly.pdbx_strand_id
1 'polypeptide(L)' 'MTETTENLQKYEELFGHRFSSEDHEYQEYLNRPADPPPIVEDFRSRGGGNQRGRDNRKCIC' A
#
# COMPACT_ATOMS: atom_id res chain seq x y z
N MET A 1 24.07 24.71 -16.89
CA MET A 1 22.66 25.05 -17.18
C MET A 1 22.20 24.62 -18.58
N THR A 2 23.09 24.25 -19.50
CA THR A 2 22.73 23.72 -20.84
C THR A 2 22.51 22.21 -20.85
N GLU A 3 23.22 21.47 -19.98
CA GLU A 3 23.01 20.02 -19.84
C GLU A 3 21.58 19.67 -19.39
N THR A 4 20.96 20.49 -18.56
CA THR A 4 19.57 20.28 -18.11
C THR A 4 18.56 20.37 -19.26
N THR A 5 18.76 21.28 -20.21
CA THR A 5 17.85 21.46 -21.35
C THR A 5 18.01 20.37 -22.41
N GLU A 6 19.23 19.90 -22.65
CA GLU A 6 19.49 18.78 -23.56
C GLU A 6 18.94 17.45 -23.01
N ASN A 7 19.05 17.24 -21.69
CA ASN A 7 18.45 16.08 -21.04
C ASN A 7 16.92 16.14 -21.07
N LEU A 8 16.32 17.32 -20.88
CA LEU A 8 14.86 17.48 -20.98
C LEU A 8 14.33 17.07 -22.35
N GLN A 9 14.95 17.54 -23.43
CA GLN A 9 14.57 17.17 -24.80
C GLN A 9 14.69 15.66 -25.04
N LYS A 10 15.77 15.04 -24.56
CA LYS A 10 15.92 13.58 -24.59
C LYS A 10 14.82 12.84 -23.85
N TYR A 11 14.43 13.31 -22.66
CA TYR A 11 13.36 12.66 -21.89
C TYR A 11 11.99 12.86 -22.56
N GLU A 12 11.74 14.00 -23.21
CA GLU A 12 10.51 14.21 -23.99
C GLU A 12 10.42 13.25 -25.17
N GLU A 13 11.51 13.03 -25.90
CA GLU A 13 11.56 12.05 -27.01
C GLU A 13 11.42 10.60 -26.52
N LEU A 14 12.17 10.21 -25.48
CA LEU A 14 12.16 8.85 -24.95
C LEU A 14 10.80 8.44 -24.37
N PHE A 15 10.07 9.40 -23.81
CA PHE A 15 8.79 9.16 -23.18
C PHE A 15 7.64 9.89 -23.89
N GLY A 16 7.73 10.11 -25.20
CA GLY A 16 6.67 10.77 -25.97
C GLY A 16 5.36 9.99 -25.99
N HIS A 17 5.44 8.65 -25.84
CA HIS A 17 4.28 7.75 -25.84
C HIS A 17 3.79 7.39 -24.42
N ARG A 18 4.30 8.05 -23.37
CA ARG A 18 3.93 7.76 -21.98
C ARG A 18 2.42 7.90 -21.78
N PHE A 19 1.81 6.90 -21.16
CA PHE A 19 0.35 6.85 -20.94
C PHE A 19 -0.50 6.78 -22.22
N SER A 20 0.11 6.52 -23.38
CA SER A 20 -0.59 6.22 -24.62
C SER A 20 -1.02 4.75 -24.66
N SER A 21 -1.80 4.38 -25.67
CA SER A 21 -2.14 2.99 -25.99
C SER A 21 -0.93 2.16 -26.43
N GLU A 22 0.14 2.82 -26.89
CA GLU A 22 1.40 2.20 -27.32
C GLU A 22 2.34 1.88 -26.14
N ASP A 23 2.05 2.41 -24.95
CA ASP A 23 2.82 2.16 -23.74
C ASP A 23 2.40 0.82 -23.10
N HIS A 24 3.19 -0.22 -23.36
CA HIS A 24 2.93 -1.56 -22.86
C HIS A 24 2.87 -1.62 -21.32
N GLU A 25 3.74 -0.88 -20.63
CA GLU A 25 3.81 -0.89 -19.17
C GLU A 25 2.55 -0.25 -18.57
N TYR A 26 2.06 0.83 -19.19
CA TYR A 26 0.79 1.43 -18.80
C TYR A 26 -0.41 0.52 -19.05
N GLN A 27 -0.46 -0.18 -20.19
CA GLN A 27 -1.52 -1.14 -20.48
C GLN A 27 -1.52 -2.32 -19.49
N GLU A 28 -0.34 -2.84 -19.13
CA GLU A 28 -0.22 -3.86 -18.08
C GLU A 28 -0.70 -3.35 -16.71
N TYR A 29 -0.38 -2.10 -16.38
CA TYR A 29 -0.86 -1.48 -15.14
C TYR A 29 -2.39 -1.37 -15.09
N LEU A 30 -3.04 -1.00 -16.19
CA LEU A 30 -4.51 -0.94 -16.28
C LEU A 30 -5.17 -2.31 -16.11
N ASN A 31 -4.51 -3.38 -16.54
CA ASN A 31 -5.01 -4.75 -16.39
C ASN A 31 -4.82 -5.30 -14.97
N ARG A 32 -4.02 -4.66 -14.13
CA ARG A 32 -3.75 -5.12 -12.76
C ARG A 32 -5.00 -4.96 -11.90
N PRO A 33 -5.49 -6.01 -11.23
CA PRO A 33 -6.55 -5.86 -10.24
C PRO A 33 -6.05 -4.97 -9.09
N ALA A 34 -6.94 -4.19 -8.49
CA ALA A 34 -6.58 -3.37 -7.34
C ALA A 34 -6.00 -4.26 -6.23
N ASP A 35 -4.74 -4.04 -5.88
CA ASP A 35 -4.10 -4.82 -4.83
C ASP A 35 -4.84 -4.57 -3.51
N PRO A 36 -5.23 -5.62 -2.78
CA PRO A 36 -5.83 -5.44 -1.47
C PRO A 36 -4.80 -4.75 -0.54
N PRO A 37 -5.25 -3.83 0.33
CA PRO A 37 -4.35 -3.20 1.29
C PRO A 37 -3.72 -4.28 2.18
N PRO A 38 -2.44 -4.14 2.55
CA PRO A 38 -1.76 -5.12 3.38
C PRO A 38 -2.43 -5.17 4.76
N ILE A 39 -2.94 -6.35 5.11
CA ILE A 39 -3.50 -6.61 6.43
C ILE A 39 -2.34 -7.00 7.35
N VAL A 40 -2.14 -6.25 8.42
CA VAL A 40 -1.14 -6.57 9.45
C VAL A 40 -1.84 -7.31 10.59
N GLU A 41 -1.59 -8.62 10.68
CA GLU A 41 -2.01 -9.42 11.83
C GLU A 41 -1.25 -8.97 13.08
N ASP A 42 -1.92 -9.00 14.23
CA ASP A 42 -1.32 -8.72 15.55
C ASP A 42 -0.65 -7.35 15.72
N PHE A 43 -1.07 -6.32 14.97
CA PHE A 43 -0.57 -4.94 15.08
C PHE A 43 -0.57 -4.38 16.52
N ARG A 44 -1.44 -4.92 17.41
CA ARG A 44 -1.47 -4.62 18.85
C ARG A 44 -1.70 -5.83 19.77
N SER A 45 -1.53 -7.07 19.31
CA SER A 45 -1.82 -8.27 20.12
C SER A 45 -0.71 -8.62 21.12
N ARG A 46 -0.23 -7.64 21.88
CA ARG A 46 0.45 -7.80 23.17
C ARG A 46 0.05 -6.67 24.12
N GLY A 47 -1.26 -6.48 24.31
CA GLY A 47 -1.80 -5.63 25.37
C GLY A 47 -2.24 -6.49 26.56
N GLY A 48 -1.30 -6.86 27.44
CA GLY A 48 -1.64 -7.33 28.77
C GLY A 48 -2.51 -6.30 29.49
N GLY A 49 -3.62 -6.73 30.09
CA GLY A 49 -4.62 -5.81 30.63
C GLY A 49 -5.67 -6.45 31.54
N ASN A 50 -5.20 -6.88 32.71
CA ASN A 50 -5.86 -6.89 34.01
C ASN A 50 -7.06 -7.82 34.32
N GLN A 51 -6.83 -8.54 35.43
CA GLN A 51 -7.70 -9.37 36.23
C GLN A 51 -9.15 -8.86 36.30
N ARG A 52 -10.07 -9.51 35.60
CA ARG A 52 -11.51 -9.41 35.93
C ARG A 52 -11.81 -10.43 37.02
N GLY A 53 -11.88 -9.93 38.25
CA GLY A 53 -12.09 -10.66 39.50
C GLY A 53 -13.08 -11.82 39.36
N ARG A 54 -12.61 -13.02 39.72
CA ARG A 54 -13.40 -14.23 39.92
C ARG A 54 -14.00 -14.24 41.34
N ASP A 55 -14.42 -13.08 41.82
CA ASP A 55 -14.89 -12.94 43.18
C ASP A 55 -16.43 -12.94 43.16
N ASN A 56 -17.00 -13.98 43.80
CA ASN A 56 -18.28 -13.96 44.52
C ASN A 56 -19.58 -14.34 43.79
N ARG A 57 -19.61 -15.41 42.98
CA ARG A 57 -20.89 -16.08 42.66
C ARG A 57 -20.81 -17.60 42.67
N LYS A 58 -20.82 -18.20 43.86
CA LYS A 58 -21.51 -19.47 44.15
C LYS A 58 -21.41 -19.80 45.64
N CYS A 59 -22.40 -19.34 46.40
CA CYS A 59 -22.99 -20.01 47.55
C CYS A 59 -24.32 -19.31 47.84
N ILE A 60 -25.42 -20.08 47.80
CA ILE A 60 -26.78 -19.89 48.35
C ILE A 60 -27.76 -20.52 47.35
N CYS A 61 -28.08 -21.78 47.65
CA CYS A 61 -29.37 -22.48 47.60
C CYS A 61 -29.06 -23.98 47.55
#